data_AF-A0A2B4FP96-F1
#
_entry.id   AF-A0A2B4FP96-F1
#
_cell.length_a   1.000
_cell.length_b   1.000
_cell.length_c   1.000
_cell.angle_alpha   90.00
_cell.angle_beta   90.00
_cell.angle_gamma   90.00
#
_symmetry.space_group_name_H-M   'P 1'
#
loop_
_entity.id
_entity.type
_entity.pdbx_description
1 polymer ?
#
loop_
_entity_poly.entity_id
_entity_poly.type
_entity_poly.pdbx_seq_one_letter_code
_entity_poly.pdbx_strand_id
1 'polypeptide(L)'
;MKFYEVSYGERLAIKIIAANSPYEAVGFYLMEAQSDYGEVEYVNIKQLGLRERVKVDYGHIAIYDTVEEIYHRQKIVDFPCVIANLLPKI
;
A
#
# COMPACT_ATOMS: atom_id res chain seq x y z
N MET A 1 4.66 0.14 14.46
CA MET A 1 4.37 0.37 13.03
C MET A 1 3.31 -0.61 12.55
N LYS A 2 2.46 -0.18 11.62
CA LYS A 2 1.38 -0.97 11.02
C LYS A 2 1.47 -0.88 9.50
N PHE A 3 0.81 -1.81 8.82
CA PHE A 3 0.79 -1.89 7.36
C PHE A 3 -0.64 -1.68 6.88
N TYR A 4 -0.80 -0.84 5.87
CA TYR A 4 -2.09 -0.44 5.35
C TYR A 4 -2.12 -0.67 3.84
N GLU A 5 -3.11 -1.41 3.37
CA GLU A 5 -3.51 -1.37 1.98
C GLU A 5 -4.33 -0.10 1.77
N VAL A 6 -3.87 0.78 0.89
CA VAL A 6 -4.54 2.01 0.51
C VAL A 6 -4.80 1.98 -0.99
N SER A 7 -6.01 2.32 -1.39
CA SER A 7 -6.42 2.30 -2.80
C SER A 7 -7.47 3.37 -3.08
N TYR A 8 -7.66 3.70 -4.36
CA TYR A 8 -8.65 4.68 -4.79
C TYR A 8 -9.83 4.01 -5.49
N GLY A 9 -11.04 4.49 -5.23
CA GLY A 9 -12.28 4.03 -5.87
C GLY A 9 -12.43 2.50 -5.80
N GLU A 10 -12.74 1.89 -6.95
CA GLU A 10 -12.87 0.44 -7.11
C GLU A 10 -11.50 -0.29 -7.15
N ARG A 11 -10.64 -0.03 -6.15
CA ARG A 11 -9.31 -0.62 -5.97
C ARG A 11 -8.32 -0.30 -7.11
N LEU A 12 -8.32 0.94 -7.56
CA LEU A 12 -7.29 1.50 -8.42
C LEU A 12 -6.06 1.90 -7.58
N ALA A 13 -4.89 1.90 -8.23
CA ALA A 13 -3.62 2.37 -7.66
C ALA A 13 -3.37 1.85 -6.22
N ILE A 14 -3.47 0.52 -6.03
CA ILE A 14 -3.36 -0.10 -4.71
C ILE A 14 -1.89 -0.09 -4.24
N LYS A 15 -1.65 0.49 -3.05
CA LYS A 15 -0.33 0.53 -2.41
C LYS A 15 -0.39 -0.08 -1.02
N ILE A 16 0.70 -0.72 -0.59
CA ILE A 16 0.93 -1.05 0.82
C ILE A 16 1.83 0.02 1.43
N ILE A 17 1.34 0.66 2.48
CA ILE A 17 2.03 1.73 3.20
C ILE A 17 2.33 1.28 4.62
N ALA A 18 3.60 1.42 5.02
CA ALA A 18 4.01 1.30 6.42
C ALA A 18 3.88 2.67 7.09
N ALA A 19 3.09 2.74 8.17
CA ALA A 19 2.81 3.98 8.89
C ALA A 19 2.45 3.71 10.37
N ASN A 20 2.40 4.76 11.20
CA ASN A 20 2.00 4.66 12.60
C ASN A 20 0.47 4.69 12.77
N SER A 21 -0.24 5.30 11.84
CA SER A 21 -1.71 5.44 11.88
C SER A 21 -2.34 5.32 10.48
N PRO A 22 -3.64 5.01 10.38
CA PRO A 22 -4.33 5.03 9.09
C PRO A 22 -4.38 6.43 8.47
N TYR A 23 -4.45 7.50 9.29
CA TYR A 23 -4.46 8.88 8.81
C TYR A 23 -3.14 9.27 8.13
N GLU A 24 -2.02 8.85 8.71
CA GLU A 24 -0.69 9.04 8.15
C GLU A 24 -0.53 8.28 6.82
N ALA A 25 -1.04 7.04 6.74
CA ALA A 25 -1.03 6.27 5.51
C ALA A 25 -1.86 6.92 4.38
N VAL A 26 -3.07 7.39 4.69
CA VAL A 26 -3.93 8.10 3.71
C VAL A 26 -3.30 9.42 3.28
N GLY A 27 -2.79 10.22 4.22
CA GLY A 27 -2.12 11.49 3.91
C GLY A 27 -0.92 11.28 2.99
N PHE A 28 -0.07 10.29 3.31
CA PHE A 28 1.07 9.94 2.47
C PHE A 28 0.64 9.44 1.07
N TYR A 29 -0.39 8.59 1.00
CA TYR A 29 -0.94 8.11 -0.28
C TYR A 29 -1.37 9.27 -1.20
N LEU A 30 -2.11 10.24 -0.66
CA LEU A 30 -2.61 11.40 -1.40
C LEU A 30 -1.50 12.36 -1.83
N MET A 31 -0.46 12.53 -1.00
CA MET A 31 0.72 13.32 -1.37
C MET A 31 1.50 12.69 -2.52
N GLU A 32 1.58 11.36 -2.56
CA GLU A 32 2.25 10.57 -3.60
C GLU A 32 1.44 10.45 -4.90
N ALA A 33 0.11 10.49 -4.82
CA ALA A 33 -0.79 10.26 -5.95
C ALA A 33 -1.06 11.53 -6.80
N GLN A 34 -0.09 12.44 -6.89
CA GLN A 34 -0.26 13.76 -7.50
C GLN A 34 -1.04 13.71 -8.84
N SER A 35 -1.99 14.65 -8.96
CA SER A 35 -2.93 14.95 -10.06
C SER A 35 -4.06 13.97 -10.40
N ASP A 36 -3.92 12.66 -10.20
CA ASP A 36 -4.90 11.71 -10.77
C ASP A 36 -5.97 11.24 -9.77
N TYR A 37 -5.72 11.38 -8.45
CA TYR A 37 -6.54 10.80 -7.38
C TYR A 37 -6.63 11.71 -6.15
N GLY A 38 -7.29 12.88 -6.29
CA GLY A 38 -7.28 13.95 -5.27
C GLY A 38 -8.39 13.91 -4.22
N GLU A 39 -9.45 13.13 -4.45
CA GLU A 39 -10.66 13.15 -3.62
C GLU A 39 -10.57 12.11 -2.49
N VAL A 40 -10.42 12.60 -1.25
CA VAL A 40 -10.25 11.77 -0.03
C VAL A 40 -11.39 10.76 0.14
N GLU A 41 -12.62 11.13 -0.24
CA GLU A 41 -13.81 10.29 -0.07
C GLU A 41 -13.77 8.98 -0.86
N TYR A 42 -12.95 8.91 -1.90
CA TYR A 42 -12.75 7.71 -2.70
C TYR A 42 -11.53 6.89 -2.25
N VAL A 43 -10.82 7.31 -1.19
CA VAL A 43 -9.69 6.54 -0.66
C VAL A 43 -10.20 5.47 0.31
N ASN A 44 -9.93 4.22 -0.05
CA ASN A 44 -10.18 3.06 0.78
C ASN A 44 -8.91 2.66 1.53
N ILE A 45 -9.04 2.34 2.82
CA ILE A 45 -7.93 1.88 3.66
C ILE A 45 -8.30 0.62 4.44
N LYS A 46 -7.37 -0.33 4.47
CA LYS A 46 -7.46 -1.57 5.25
C LYS A 46 -6.15 -1.83 5.96
N GLN A 47 -6.19 -2.10 7.26
CA GLN A 47 -5.00 -2.58 7.98
C GLN A 47 -4.72 -4.04 7.62
N LEU A 48 -3.47 -4.36 7.30
CA LEU A 48 -3.01 -5.71 6.99
C LEU A 48 -2.26 -6.34 8.16
N GLY A 49 -2.38 -7.66 8.29
CA GLY A 49 -1.54 -8.46 9.17
C GLY A 49 -0.22 -8.87 8.52
N LEU A 50 0.83 -9.08 9.31
CA LEU A 50 2.15 -9.50 8.82
C LEU A 50 2.12 -10.79 7.96
N ARG A 51 1.24 -11.74 8.33
CA ARG A 51 1.07 -13.03 7.64
C ARG A 51 0.04 -12.99 6.51
N GLU A 52 -0.60 -11.85 6.27
CA GLU A 52 -1.57 -11.73 5.19
C GLU A 52 -0.84 -11.78 3.84
N ARG A 53 -1.34 -12.61 2.92
CA ARG A 53 -0.77 -12.76 1.58
C ARG A 53 -1.46 -11.83 0.60
N VAL A 54 -0.64 -11.08 -0.14
CA VAL A 54 -1.06 -10.04 -1.09
C VAL A 54 -0.39 -10.29 -2.43
N LYS A 55 -1.07 -9.94 -3.52
CA LYS A 55 -0.56 -10.11 -4.88
C LYS A 55 0.24 -8.87 -5.26
N VAL A 56 1.56 -8.95 -5.06
CA VAL A 56 2.49 -7.84 -5.30
C VAL A 56 2.81 -7.72 -6.77
N ASP A 57 2.83 -6.49 -7.26
CA ASP A 57 3.30 -6.17 -8.61
C ASP A 57 4.81 -5.89 -8.60
N TYR A 58 5.59 -6.78 -9.20
CA TYR A 58 7.02 -6.56 -9.46
C TYR A 58 7.27 -6.15 -10.92
N GLY A 59 6.30 -5.49 -11.56
CA GLY A 59 6.34 -4.94 -12.91
C GLY A 59 6.03 -5.96 -14.01
N HIS A 60 6.78 -7.07 -14.05
CA HIS A 60 6.60 -8.12 -15.07
C HIS A 60 6.07 -9.44 -14.50
N ILE A 61 6.05 -9.57 -13.17
CA ILE A 61 5.63 -10.77 -12.47
C ILE A 61 4.79 -10.37 -11.27
N ALA A 62 3.67 -11.07 -11.08
CA ALA A 62 2.85 -10.93 -9.90
C ALA A 62 3.06 -12.13 -8.96
N ILE A 63 3.51 -11.88 -7.74
CA ILE A 63 3.83 -12.93 -6.76
C ILE A 63 2.99 -12.71 -5.50
N TYR A 64 2.54 -13.82 -4.91
CA TYR A 64 1.90 -13.79 -3.60
C TYR A 64 2.95 -13.86 -2.49
N ASP A 65 3.28 -12.71 -1.92
CA ASP A 65 4.14 -12.58 -0.75
C ASP A 65 3.31 -12.21 0.49
N THR A 66 3.84 -12.52 1.67
CA THR A 66 3.35 -11.98 2.94
C THR A 66 3.83 -10.54 3.12
N VAL A 67 3.10 -9.74 3.90
CA VAL A 67 3.50 -8.37 4.24
C VAL A 67 4.89 -8.32 4.91
N GLU A 68 5.20 -9.32 5.75
CA GLU A 68 6.51 -9.47 6.40
C GLU A 68 7.65 -9.68 5.38
N GLU A 69 7.47 -10.59 4.41
CA GLU A 69 8.47 -10.83 3.36
C GLU A 69 8.72 -9.59 2.50
N ILE A 70 7.66 -8.84 2.15
CA ILE A 70 7.76 -7.61 1.38
C ILE A 70 8.58 -6.58 2.15
N TYR A 71 8.24 -6.35 3.42
CA TYR A 71 8.90 -5.38 4.27
C TYR A 71 10.40 -5.68 4.42
N HIS A 72 10.77 -6.95 4.64
CA HIS A 72 12.17 -7.34 4.81
C HIS A 72 13.02 -7.26 3.52
N ARG A 73 12.40 -7.27 2.34
CA ARG A 73 13.10 -7.06 1.07
C ARG A 73 13.44 -5.59 0.82
N GLN A 74 12.69 -4.66 1.42
CA GLN A 74 12.85 -3.22 1.24
C GLN A 74 13.94 -2.66 2.18
N LYS A 75 14.78 -1.76 1.68
CA LYS A 75 15.72 -0.98 2.52
C LYS A 75 15.06 0.31 2.99
N ILE A 76 14.11 0.19 3.90
CA ILE A 76 13.34 1.34 4.40
C ILE A 76 14.15 2.08 5.45
N VAL A 77 14.27 3.39 5.26
CA VAL A 77 15.00 4.30 6.16
C VAL A 77 14.06 5.20 6.97
N ASP A 78 12.87 5.54 6.45
CA ASP A 78 11.94 6.49 7.07
C ASP A 78 10.47 6.07 6.90
N PHE A 79 9.59 6.62 7.75
CA PHE A 79 8.13 6.42 7.72
C PHE A 79 7.38 7.75 7.68
N PRO A 80 6.19 7.81 7.04
CA PRO A 80 5.52 6.73 6.31
C PRO A 80 6.18 6.43 4.96
N CYS A 81 6.03 5.20 4.46
CA CYS A 81 6.60 4.80 3.17
C CYS A 81 5.76 3.75 2.44
N VAL A 82 5.80 3.77 1.11
CA VAL A 82 5.25 2.68 0.28
C VAL A 82 6.24 1.53 0.26
N ILE A 83 5.77 0.32 0.56
CA ILE A 83 6.59 -0.89 0.57
C ILE A 83 6.29 -1.83 -0.62
N ALA A 84 5.14 -1.65 -1.28
CA ALA A 84 4.77 -2.39 -2.48
C ALA A 84 3.58 -1.74 -3.20
N ASN A 85 3.50 -1.96 -4.51
CA ASN A 85 2.28 -1.80 -5.30
C ASN A 85 1.61 -3.17 -5.47
N LEU A 86 0.28 -3.20 -5.49
CA LEU A 86 -0.50 -4.44 -5.67
C LEU A 86 -1.27 -4.41 -6.98
N LEU A 87 -1.52 -5.60 -7.53
CA LEU A 87 -2.50 -5.78 -8.60
C LEU A 87 -3.90 -6.01 -8.03
N PRO A 88 -4.95 -5.56 -8.72
CA PRO A 88 -6.31 -5.96 -8.40
C PRO A 88 -6.45 -7.48 -8.37
N LYS A 89 -7.22 -8.00 -7.41
CA LYS A 89 -7.65 -9.40 -7.44
C LYS A 89 -8.74 -9.51 -8.49
N ILE A 90 -8.46 -10.21 -9.59
CA ILE A 90 -9.45 -10.65 -10.59
C ILE A 90 -10.26 -11.78 -9.98
#